data_AF-A0A2E0M3P7-F1
#
_entry.id   AF-A0A2E0M3P7-F1
#
_cell.length_a   1.000
_cell.length_b   1.000
_cell.length_c   1.000
_cell.angle_alpha   90.00
_cell.angle_beta   90.00
_cell.angle_gamma   90.00
#
_symmetry.space_group_name_H-M   'P 1'
#
loop_
_entity.id
_entity.type
_entity.pdbx_description
1 polymer ?
#
loop_
_entity_poly.entity_id
_entity_poly.type
_entity_poly.pdbx_seq_one_letter_code
_entity_poly.pdbx_strand_id
1 'polypeptide(L)'
;MPNWCENWVSLSHDDESKVKALIEDMREGKFLAHFLPEPKYKHKDDWYNWRWDTWGCKWEIDLTYTDWEEQSSEGKVEFNFQSPWSPPVGVYKKAHELGWQVEATYNEGGCDFCGRFENGTDESVSMTETFEDGSMPEWALEQVGDDLIDRYLDGEFIDLEGNLLDEDGKIKKKHGTWGNPKFNKDELSYYQERNNA
;
A
#
# COMPACT_ATOMS: atom_id res chain seq x y z
N MET A 1 -17.95 -7.19 7.79
CA MET A 1 -17.51 -6.74 6.46
C MET A 1 -16.06 -7.13 6.35
N PRO A 2 -15.61 -7.68 5.23
CA PRO A 2 -14.20 -8.05 5.07
C PRO A 2 -13.32 -6.80 5.17
N ASN A 3 -12.09 -6.99 5.63
CA ASN A 3 -11.02 -6.03 5.46
C ASN A 3 -10.60 -6.06 3.97
N TRP A 4 -10.30 -4.91 3.37
CA TRP A 4 -10.04 -4.82 1.93
C TRP A 4 -8.86 -3.91 1.57
N CYS A 5 -8.33 -3.16 2.54
CA CYS A 5 -7.16 -2.34 2.29
C CYS A 5 -5.91 -3.17 2.59
N GLU A 6 -5.23 -3.61 1.53
CA GLU A 6 -3.94 -4.30 1.62
C GLU A 6 -2.87 -3.33 2.08
N ASN A 7 -2.01 -3.78 2.98
CA ASN A 7 -0.86 -3.02 3.46
C ASN A 7 0.37 -3.91 3.45
N TRP A 8 1.50 -3.36 3.02
CA TRP A 8 2.84 -3.92 3.20
C TRP A 8 3.65 -2.93 4.03
N VAL A 9 4.26 -3.41 5.11
CA VAL A 9 4.88 -2.55 6.10
C VAL A 9 6.25 -3.09 6.48
N SER A 10 7.21 -2.18 6.54
CA SER A 10 8.58 -2.35 7.00
C SER A 10 8.82 -1.34 8.12
N LEU A 11 9.15 -1.85 9.31
CA LEU A 11 9.47 -1.05 10.50
C LEU A 11 10.84 -1.44 11.00
N SER A 12 11.71 -0.45 11.24
CA SER A 12 13.01 -0.69 11.88
C SER A 12 13.32 0.35 12.95
N HIS A 13 14.14 -0.04 13.92
CA HIS A 13 14.51 0.82 15.04
C HIS A 13 15.88 0.43 15.60
N ASP A 14 16.72 1.42 15.93
CA ASP A 14 18.09 1.20 16.43
C ASP A 14 18.13 0.43 17.77
N ASP A 15 17.10 0.60 18.59
CA ASP A 15 16.86 -0.18 19.81
C ASP A 15 16.11 -1.48 19.51
N GLU A 16 16.85 -2.59 19.42
CA GLU A 16 16.31 -3.94 19.22
C GLU A 16 15.25 -4.35 20.26
N SER A 17 15.31 -3.79 21.48
CA SER A 17 14.33 -4.14 22.52
C SER A 17 12.93 -3.65 22.17
N LYS A 18 12.82 -2.54 21.43
CA LYS A 18 11.53 -2.06 20.90
C LYS A 18 10.99 -2.95 19.80
N VAL A 19 11.86 -3.45 18.92
CA VAL A 19 11.49 -4.42 17.86
C VAL A 19 10.96 -5.71 18.47
N LYS A 20 11.65 -6.24 19.49
CA LYS A 20 11.21 -7.43 20.22
C LYS A 20 9.86 -7.19 20.93
N ALA A 21 9.68 -6.04 21.57
CA ALA A 21 8.42 -5.69 22.23
C ALA A 21 7.25 -5.57 21.23
N LEU A 22 7.49 -4.95 20.07
CA LEU A 22 6.50 -4.87 18.99
C LEU A 22 6.08 -6.26 18.51
N ILE A 23 7.05 -7.16 18.26
CA ILE A 23 6.77 -8.53 17.82
C ILE A 23 5.90 -9.28 18.84
N GLU A 24 6.16 -9.12 20.14
CA GLU A 24 5.33 -9.74 21.18
C GLU A 24 3.89 -9.21 21.16
N ASP A 25 3.70 -7.89 21.03
CA ASP A 25 2.36 -7.31 20.92
C ASP A 25 1.65 -7.73 19.61
N MET A 26 2.38 -7.86 18.50
CA MET A 26 1.84 -8.34 17.23
C MET A 26 1.37 -9.81 17.32
N ARG A 27 2.09 -10.66 18.06
CA ARG A 27 1.66 -12.05 18.35
C ARG A 27 0.35 -12.12 19.14
N GLU A 28 0.03 -11.07 19.89
CA GLU A 28 -1.24 -10.93 20.60
C GLU A 28 -2.32 -10.20 19.77
N GLY A 29 -2.04 -9.87 18.51
CA GLY A 29 -2.94 -9.11 17.65
C GLY A 29 -3.11 -7.65 18.08
N LYS A 30 -2.03 -7.00 18.54
CA LYS A 30 -2.03 -5.62 19.05
C LYS A 30 -1.04 -4.72 18.32
N PHE A 31 -1.05 -4.72 17.00
CA PHE A 31 -0.15 -3.86 16.23
C PHE A 31 -0.51 -2.37 16.38
N LEU A 32 -1.75 -1.98 16.12
CA LEU A 32 -2.18 -0.58 16.18
C LEU A 32 -2.12 -0.08 17.63
N ALA A 33 -2.60 -0.91 18.56
CA ALA A 33 -2.59 -0.61 19.99
C ALA A 33 -1.18 -0.49 20.60
N HIS A 34 -0.14 -1.14 20.04
CA HIS A 34 1.25 -0.98 20.50
C HIS A 34 1.70 0.48 20.44
N PHE A 35 1.42 1.15 19.31
CA PHE A 35 1.81 2.54 19.10
C PHE A 35 0.79 3.54 19.66
N LEU A 36 -0.50 3.22 19.52
CA LEU A 36 -1.62 4.08 19.91
C LEU A 36 -2.62 3.26 20.72
N PRO A 37 -2.41 3.07 22.03
CA PRO A 37 -3.30 2.30 22.87
C PRO A 37 -4.64 3.02 23.08
N GLU A 38 -5.73 2.26 23.04
CA GLU A 38 -7.06 2.80 23.26
C GLU A 38 -7.23 3.34 24.69
N PRO A 39 -7.87 4.51 24.86
CA PRO A 39 -8.21 5.02 26.19
C PRO A 39 -9.44 4.29 26.75
N LYS A 40 -9.72 4.54 28.03
CA LYS A 40 -11.04 4.24 28.59
C LYS A 40 -12.05 5.26 28.08
N TYR A 41 -13.01 4.79 27.29
CA TYR A 41 -14.06 5.64 26.72
C TYR A 41 -15.07 6.10 27.77
N LYS A 42 -15.53 7.34 27.65
CA LYS A 42 -16.59 7.89 28.50
C LYS A 42 -17.96 7.45 28.04
N HIS A 43 -18.18 7.38 26.72
CA HIS A 43 -19.41 6.90 26.11
C HIS A 43 -19.16 5.67 25.23
N LYS A 44 -20.20 4.84 25.09
CA LYS A 44 -20.11 3.54 24.41
C LYS A 44 -19.73 3.64 22.94
N ASP A 45 -19.96 4.77 22.28
CA ASP A 45 -19.74 4.93 20.84
C ASP A 45 -18.49 5.77 20.51
N ASP A 46 -17.80 6.30 21.52
CA ASP A 46 -16.59 7.13 21.33
C ASP A 46 -15.44 6.33 20.68
N TRP A 47 -15.41 5.01 20.88
CA TRP A 47 -14.36 4.15 20.30
C TRP A 47 -14.31 4.24 18.78
N TYR A 48 -15.46 4.40 18.11
CA TYR A 48 -15.52 4.39 16.66
C TYR A 48 -14.80 5.61 16.09
N ASN A 49 -15.18 6.80 16.56
CA ASN A 49 -14.55 8.05 16.13
C ASN A 49 -13.10 8.09 16.57
N TRP A 50 -12.80 7.64 17.79
CA TRP A 50 -11.42 7.62 18.27
C TRP A 50 -10.52 6.77 17.37
N ARG A 51 -10.93 5.55 17.01
CA ARG A 51 -10.13 4.66 16.15
C ARG A 51 -9.98 5.25 14.75
N TRP A 52 -11.05 5.78 14.18
CA TRP A 52 -10.97 6.44 12.89
C TRP A 52 -10.00 7.63 12.89
N ASP A 53 -10.14 8.53 13.88
CA ASP A 53 -9.34 9.75 13.97
C ASP A 53 -7.89 9.48 14.42
N THR A 54 -7.65 8.37 15.13
CA THR A 54 -6.35 8.06 15.75
C THR A 54 -5.57 7.01 14.97
N TRP A 55 -6.19 5.88 14.63
CA TRP A 55 -5.53 4.83 13.84
C TRP A 55 -5.63 5.12 12.35
N GLY A 56 -6.79 5.60 11.88
CA GLY A 56 -7.11 5.73 10.45
C GLY A 56 -7.98 4.58 9.92
N CYS A 57 -8.12 3.50 10.69
CA CYS A 57 -8.96 2.35 10.33
C CYS A 57 -9.82 1.90 11.51
N LYS A 58 -10.83 1.06 11.23
CA LYS A 58 -11.90 0.78 12.21
C LYS A 58 -11.54 -0.23 13.30
N TRP A 59 -10.80 -1.27 12.92
CA TRP A 59 -10.48 -2.40 13.77
C TRP A 59 -8.98 -2.57 13.81
N GLU A 60 -8.53 -3.20 14.88
CA GLU A 60 -7.21 -3.80 14.95
C GLU A 60 -7.02 -4.77 13.78
N ILE A 61 -5.76 -5.02 13.42
CA ILE A 61 -5.43 -5.85 12.25
C ILE A 61 -5.22 -7.30 12.67
N ASP A 62 -5.68 -8.21 11.82
CA ASP A 62 -5.42 -9.63 11.99
C ASP A 62 -4.20 -10.02 11.17
N LEU A 63 -3.13 -10.39 11.87
CA LEU A 63 -1.92 -10.95 11.27
C LEU A 63 -2.08 -12.48 11.25
N THR A 64 -2.26 -13.05 10.06
CA THR A 64 -2.59 -14.47 9.92
C THR A 64 -1.35 -15.36 9.85
N TYR A 65 -0.20 -14.84 9.40
CA TYR A 65 1.04 -15.59 9.31
C TYR A 65 2.25 -14.64 9.15
N THR A 66 3.31 -14.87 9.93
CA THR A 66 4.57 -14.12 9.78
C THR A 66 5.68 -14.88 10.50
N ASP A 67 6.83 -15.03 9.85
CA ASP A 67 7.99 -15.70 10.45
C ASP A 67 8.80 -14.69 11.29
N TRP A 68 8.34 -14.47 12.52
CA TRP A 68 8.84 -13.41 13.39
C TRP A 68 10.25 -13.64 13.95
N GLU A 69 10.72 -14.90 14.00
CA GLU A 69 11.98 -15.23 14.69
C GLU A 69 13.21 -14.73 13.94
N GLU A 70 13.21 -14.81 12.60
CA GLU A 70 14.32 -14.36 11.75
C GLU A 70 14.42 -12.82 11.74
N GLN A 71 13.29 -12.13 11.64
CA GLN A 71 13.22 -10.67 11.52
C GLN A 71 13.75 -9.93 12.76
N SER A 72 13.51 -10.47 13.97
CA SER A 72 13.93 -9.84 15.23
C SER A 72 15.45 -9.64 15.37
N SER A 73 16.25 -10.41 14.64
CA SER A 73 17.72 -10.37 14.71
C SER A 73 18.36 -9.24 13.89
N GLU A 74 17.58 -8.61 13.00
CA GLU A 74 18.06 -7.56 12.09
C GLU A 74 17.59 -6.15 12.49
N GLY A 75 16.88 -6.01 13.63
CA GLY A 75 16.34 -4.72 14.06
C GLY A 75 15.22 -4.18 13.17
N LYS A 76 14.61 -5.06 12.35
CA LYS A 76 13.59 -4.75 11.36
C LYS A 76 12.46 -5.79 11.44
N VAL A 77 11.24 -5.38 11.10
CA VAL A 77 10.09 -6.27 10.95
C VAL A 77 9.33 -5.91 9.68
N GLU A 78 9.03 -6.91 8.86
CA GLU A 78 8.35 -6.80 7.57
C GLU A 78 7.16 -7.75 7.52
N PHE A 79 6.01 -7.20 7.16
CA PHE A 79 4.75 -7.94 7.22
C PHE A 79 3.69 -7.29 6.34
N ASN A 80 2.67 -8.07 5.98
CA ASN A 80 1.51 -7.60 5.24
C ASN A 80 0.22 -7.94 5.98
N PHE A 81 -0.83 -7.14 5.77
CA PHE A 81 -2.13 -7.36 6.38
C PHE A 81 -3.23 -6.61 5.62
N GLN A 82 -4.48 -6.99 5.91
CA GLN A 82 -5.65 -6.25 5.46
C GLN A 82 -6.22 -5.40 6.60
N SER A 83 -6.32 -4.09 6.42
CA SER A 83 -7.05 -3.20 7.32
C SER A 83 -8.50 -2.98 6.86
N PRO A 84 -9.41 -2.67 7.80
CA PRO A 84 -10.78 -2.35 7.44
C PRO A 84 -10.87 -0.93 6.84
N TRP A 85 -11.20 -0.88 5.55
CA TRP A 85 -11.63 0.30 4.78
C TRP A 85 -10.59 1.37 4.46
N SER A 86 -9.49 1.44 5.21
CA SER A 86 -8.45 2.46 5.03
C SER A 86 -7.16 2.01 5.72
N PRO A 87 -5.97 2.44 5.26
CA PRO A 87 -4.71 2.16 5.95
C PRO A 87 -4.63 2.80 7.34
N PRO A 88 -3.91 2.20 8.29
CA PRO A 88 -3.70 2.77 9.63
C PRO A 88 -2.61 3.88 9.64
N VAL A 89 -2.74 4.90 8.79
CA VAL A 89 -1.73 5.97 8.63
C VAL A 89 -1.42 6.70 9.94
N GLY A 90 -2.39 6.81 10.85
CA GLY A 90 -2.16 7.42 12.17
C GLY A 90 -1.14 6.64 13.01
N VAL A 91 -1.12 5.31 12.88
CA VAL A 91 -0.13 4.43 13.53
C VAL A 91 1.25 4.59 12.90
N TYR A 92 1.34 4.68 11.57
CA TYR A 92 2.61 4.91 10.88
C TYR A 92 3.25 6.24 11.29
N LYS A 93 2.45 7.31 11.34
CA LYS A 93 2.87 8.62 11.86
C LYS A 93 3.37 8.51 13.29
N LYS A 94 2.65 7.77 14.15
CA LYS A 94 3.06 7.62 15.55
C LYS A 94 4.35 6.81 15.71
N ALA A 95 4.52 5.74 14.95
CA ALA A 95 5.76 4.96 14.94
C ALA A 95 6.94 5.85 14.57
N HIS A 96 6.80 6.65 13.51
CA HIS A 96 7.84 7.59 13.08
C HIS A 96 8.17 8.63 14.18
N GLU A 97 7.15 9.24 14.82
CA GLU A 97 7.36 10.17 15.95
C GLU A 97 8.14 9.54 17.13
N LEU A 98 8.03 8.22 17.30
CA LEU A 98 8.70 7.45 18.36
C LEU A 98 10.12 6.99 17.98
N GLY A 99 10.61 7.41 16.81
CA GLY A 99 11.97 7.16 16.31
C GLY A 99 12.11 5.92 15.43
N TRP A 100 11.01 5.32 14.97
CA TRP A 100 11.06 4.23 14.01
C TRP A 100 11.30 4.76 12.60
N GLN A 101 12.06 4.01 11.80
CA GLN A 101 11.99 4.13 10.35
C GLN A 101 10.78 3.34 9.87
N VAL A 102 9.96 3.98 9.04
CA VAL A 102 8.66 3.44 8.62
C VAL A 102 8.55 3.56 7.11
N GLU A 103 8.39 2.42 6.47
CA GLU A 103 8.07 2.28 5.05
C GLU A 103 6.80 1.45 4.96
N ALA A 104 5.77 1.98 4.33
CA ALA A 104 4.55 1.25 4.07
C ALA A 104 3.97 1.59 2.70
N THR A 105 3.38 0.61 2.03
CA THR A 105 2.49 0.83 0.89
C THR A 105 1.12 0.26 1.20
N TYR A 106 0.08 0.85 0.61
CA TYR A 106 -1.28 0.42 0.82
C TYR A 106 -2.13 0.58 -0.44
N ASN A 107 -3.10 -0.31 -0.59
CA ASN A 107 -4.01 -0.35 -1.73
C ASN A 107 -5.42 -0.69 -1.26
N GLU A 108 -6.40 0.11 -1.68
CA GLU A 108 -7.82 -0.20 -1.60
C GLU A 108 -8.48 0.00 -2.97
N GLY A 109 -8.36 -1.03 -3.82
CA GLY A 109 -8.94 -1.08 -5.16
C GLY A 109 -10.45 -0.84 -5.20
N GLY A 110 -11.17 -1.27 -4.16
CA GLY A 110 -12.61 -1.05 -4.05
C GLY A 110 -13.00 0.42 -3.87
N CYS A 111 -12.08 1.26 -3.38
CA CYS A 111 -12.29 2.70 -3.20
C CYS A 111 -11.39 3.56 -4.10
N ASP A 112 -10.75 2.96 -5.12
CA ASP A 112 -9.93 3.65 -6.11
C ASP A 112 -8.78 4.49 -5.53
N PHE A 113 -8.05 3.96 -4.53
CA PHE A 113 -6.82 4.61 -4.09
C PHE A 113 -5.70 3.63 -3.74
N CYS A 114 -4.47 4.10 -3.92
CA CYS A 114 -3.27 3.52 -3.32
C CYS A 114 -2.41 4.63 -2.73
N GLY A 115 -1.45 4.25 -1.89
CA GLY A 115 -0.55 5.20 -1.28
C GLY A 115 0.68 4.56 -0.67
N ARG A 116 1.57 5.42 -0.20
CA ARG A 116 2.77 5.06 0.54
C ARG A 116 2.96 5.99 1.72
N PHE A 117 3.54 5.43 2.78
CA PHE A 117 4.06 6.17 3.90
C PHE A 117 5.57 5.94 3.98
N GLU A 118 6.34 7.02 3.96
CA GLU A 118 7.80 6.97 4.08
C GLU A 118 8.25 8.03 5.08
N ASN A 119 8.73 7.57 6.25
CA ASN A 119 9.40 8.37 7.28
C ASN A 119 8.74 9.72 7.57
N GLY A 120 7.44 9.70 7.85
CA GLY A 120 6.67 10.89 8.23
C GLY A 120 5.85 11.52 7.11
N THR A 121 6.08 11.11 5.85
CA THR A 121 5.33 11.60 4.70
C THR A 121 4.34 10.54 4.25
N ASP A 122 3.08 10.95 4.10
CA ASP A 122 1.99 10.13 3.58
C ASP A 122 1.58 10.70 2.20
N GLU A 123 1.61 9.86 1.18
CA GLU A 123 1.26 10.22 -0.19
C GLU A 123 0.24 9.20 -0.72
N SER A 124 -0.90 9.68 -1.21
CA SER A 124 -1.93 8.83 -1.82
C SER A 124 -2.43 9.43 -3.13
N VAL A 125 -2.85 8.56 -4.03
CA VAL A 125 -3.35 8.91 -5.36
C VAL A 125 -4.63 8.13 -5.68
N SER A 126 -5.50 8.72 -6.50
CA SER A 126 -6.53 7.92 -7.19
C SER A 126 -5.85 7.07 -8.24
N MET A 127 -6.07 5.75 -8.19
CA MET A 127 -5.46 4.85 -9.17
C MET A 127 -6.01 5.13 -10.56
N THR A 128 -7.33 5.23 -10.70
CA THR A 128 -8.00 5.48 -11.98
C THR A 128 -7.61 6.84 -12.57
N GLU A 129 -7.71 7.93 -11.80
CA GLU A 129 -7.45 9.28 -12.31
C GLU A 129 -5.99 9.45 -12.74
N THR A 130 -5.04 9.05 -11.90
CA THR A 130 -3.61 9.24 -12.20
C THR A 130 -3.13 8.31 -13.30
N PHE A 131 -3.73 7.13 -13.44
CA PHE A 131 -3.47 6.26 -14.57
C PHE A 131 -4.00 6.90 -15.86
N GLU A 132 -5.26 7.36 -15.89
CA GLU A 132 -5.91 7.97 -17.06
C GLU A 132 -5.17 9.20 -17.61
N ASP A 133 -4.70 10.07 -16.73
CA ASP A 133 -4.05 11.32 -17.13
C ASP A 133 -2.52 11.19 -17.30
N GLY A 134 -1.96 10.03 -16.95
CA GLY A 134 -0.53 9.72 -17.03
C GLY A 134 0.33 10.45 -16.00
N SER A 135 -0.27 10.85 -14.89
CA SER A 135 0.43 11.46 -13.76
C SER A 135 0.75 10.47 -12.64
N MET A 136 0.50 9.17 -12.85
CA MET A 136 0.75 8.15 -11.86
C MET A 136 2.24 8.13 -11.46
N PRO A 137 2.56 8.21 -10.16
CA PRO A 137 3.94 8.11 -9.74
C PRO A 137 4.43 6.67 -9.88
N GLU A 138 5.73 6.49 -10.14
CA GLU A 138 6.36 5.19 -10.37
C GLU A 138 6.06 4.17 -9.26
N TRP A 139 6.11 4.59 -7.99
CA TRP A 139 5.80 3.74 -6.84
C TRP A 139 4.35 3.23 -6.82
N ALA A 140 3.41 3.98 -7.41
CA ALA A 140 2.00 3.60 -7.42
C ALA A 140 1.70 2.53 -8.47
N LEU A 141 2.52 2.41 -9.52
CA LEU A 141 2.36 1.41 -10.58
C LEU A 141 2.41 -0.01 -10.01
N GLU A 142 3.28 -0.24 -9.02
CA GLU A 142 3.38 -1.52 -8.31
C GLU A 142 2.12 -1.90 -7.55
N GLN A 143 1.36 -0.89 -7.15
CA GLN A 143 0.12 -1.06 -6.42
C GLN A 143 -1.07 -1.25 -7.36
N VAL A 144 -0.97 -0.90 -8.64
CA VAL A 144 -2.10 -1.08 -9.56
C VAL A 144 -2.34 -2.55 -9.85
N GLY A 145 -3.59 -3.00 -9.66
CA GLY A 145 -3.99 -4.37 -9.96
C GLY A 145 -4.15 -4.65 -11.46
N ASP A 146 -3.97 -5.91 -11.84
CA ASP A 146 -4.06 -6.36 -13.24
C ASP A 146 -5.44 -6.05 -13.84
N ASP A 147 -6.53 -6.13 -13.07
CA ASP A 147 -7.88 -5.77 -13.52
C ASP A 147 -8.00 -4.31 -14.01
N LEU A 148 -7.32 -3.36 -13.36
CA LEU A 148 -7.34 -1.96 -13.79
C LEU A 148 -6.54 -1.81 -15.09
N ILE A 149 -5.37 -2.45 -15.14
CA ILE A 149 -4.50 -2.46 -16.31
C ILE A 149 -5.24 -3.07 -17.51
N ASP A 150 -5.79 -4.27 -17.35
CA ASP A 150 -6.54 -5.00 -18.38
C ASP A 150 -7.75 -4.22 -18.87
N ARG A 151 -8.47 -3.55 -17.98
CA ARG A 151 -9.61 -2.70 -18.36
C ARG A 151 -9.19 -1.53 -19.24
N TYR A 152 -8.05 -0.90 -18.96
CA TYR A 152 -7.56 0.21 -19.77
C TYR A 152 -6.91 -0.25 -21.07
N LEU A 153 -6.32 -1.44 -21.05
CA LEU A 153 -5.65 -1.98 -22.21
C LEU A 153 -6.56 -2.85 -23.10
N ASP A 154 -7.78 -3.20 -22.66
CA ASP A 154 -8.71 -4.11 -23.35
C ASP A 154 -8.06 -5.46 -23.74
N GLY A 155 -7.14 -5.96 -22.88
CA GLY A 155 -6.34 -7.16 -23.13
C GLY A 155 -5.20 -6.98 -24.17
N GLU A 156 -4.87 -5.74 -24.51
CA GLU A 156 -3.78 -5.38 -25.43
C GLU A 156 -2.50 -5.02 -24.65
N PHE A 157 -1.31 -5.08 -25.26
CA PHE A 157 -0.04 -4.76 -24.57
C PHE A 157 0.51 -3.42 -25.04
N ILE A 158 1.41 -2.77 -24.31
CA ILE A 158 2.09 -1.54 -24.79
C ILE A 158 3.61 -1.75 -24.85
N ASP A 159 4.25 -1.28 -25.94
CA ASP A 159 5.71 -1.27 -26.06
C ASP A 159 6.39 -0.03 -25.42
N LEU A 160 7.73 -0.01 -25.29
CA LEU A 160 8.48 1.13 -24.73
C LEU A 160 8.33 2.44 -25.50
N GLU A 161 7.84 2.37 -26.74
CA GLU A 161 7.55 3.54 -27.55
C GLU A 161 6.11 4.03 -27.36
N GLY A 162 5.31 3.36 -26.53
CA GLY A 162 3.90 3.65 -26.26
C GLY A 162 2.94 3.08 -27.31
N ASN A 163 3.38 2.13 -28.14
CA ASN A 163 2.54 1.49 -29.15
C ASN A 163 1.75 0.32 -28.53
N LEU A 164 0.44 0.31 -28.69
CA LEU A 164 -0.42 -0.83 -28.34
C LEU A 164 -0.17 -1.97 -29.33
N LEU A 165 0.02 -3.15 -28.79
CA LEU A 165 0.31 -4.40 -29.45
C LEU A 165 -0.91 -5.31 -29.31
N ASP A 166 -1.14 -6.14 -30.32
CA ASP A 166 -2.06 -7.26 -30.19
C ASP A 166 -1.45 -8.39 -29.33
N GLU A 167 -2.23 -9.45 -29.13
CA GLU A 167 -1.86 -10.67 -28.40
C GLU A 167 -0.63 -11.40 -28.97
N ASP A 168 -0.29 -11.15 -30.25
CA ASP A 168 0.91 -11.68 -30.91
C ASP A 168 2.14 -10.75 -30.74
N GLY A 169 2.00 -9.63 -30.03
CA GLY A 169 3.05 -8.61 -29.87
C GLY A 169 3.26 -7.72 -31.10
N LYS A 170 2.31 -7.67 -32.05
CA LYS A 170 2.41 -6.80 -33.23
C LYS A 170 1.76 -5.46 -32.95
N ILE A 171 2.42 -4.39 -33.39
CA ILE A 171 1.89 -3.02 -33.31
C ILE A 171 0.53 -2.93 -34.03
N LYS A 172 -0.54 -2.79 -33.25
CA LYS A 172 -1.90 -2.61 -33.76
C LYS A 172 -2.15 -1.16 -34.17
N LYS A 173 -1.48 -0.21 -33.50
CA LYS A 173 -1.61 1.24 -33.68
C LYS A 173 -0.40 1.91 -33.00
N LYS A 174 -0.12 3.18 -33.31
CA LYS A 174 1.09 3.86 -32.80
C LYS A 174 0.79 4.82 -31.66
N HIS A 175 1.77 5.05 -30.79
CA HIS A 175 1.70 6.07 -29.75
C HIS A 175 1.21 7.43 -30.30
N GLY A 176 0.28 8.08 -29.59
CA GLY A 176 -0.32 9.36 -30.00
C GLY A 176 -1.41 9.28 -31.09
N THR A 177 -1.76 8.10 -31.60
CA THR A 177 -2.84 7.89 -32.59
C THR A 177 -4.16 7.41 -31.99
N TRP A 178 -4.22 7.30 -30.66
CA TRP A 178 -5.38 6.98 -29.83
C TRP A 178 -5.44 7.90 -28.62
N GLY A 179 -6.64 8.11 -28.08
CA GLY A 179 -6.84 8.86 -26.83
C GLY A 179 -6.56 7.99 -25.60
N ASN A 180 -5.34 7.44 -25.49
CA ASN A 180 -4.95 6.56 -24.40
C ASN A 180 -4.30 7.33 -23.23
N PRO A 181 -4.17 6.67 -22.06
CA PRO A 181 -3.52 7.25 -20.90
C PRO A 181 -2.09 7.68 -21.23
N LYS A 182 -1.65 8.80 -20.67
CA LYS A 182 -0.38 9.43 -21.04
C LYS A 182 0.79 8.82 -20.28
N PHE A 183 1.10 7.55 -20.54
CA PHE A 183 2.24 6.93 -19.86
C PHE A 183 3.55 7.65 -20.19
N ASN A 184 4.34 7.92 -19.17
CA ASN A 184 5.72 8.32 -19.27
C ASN A 184 6.62 7.09 -19.52
N LYS A 185 7.90 7.30 -19.83
CA LYS A 185 8.82 6.21 -20.21
C LYS A 185 9.11 5.23 -19.07
N ASP A 186 9.12 5.73 -17.84
CA ASP A 186 9.43 4.92 -16.66
C ASP A 186 8.24 4.02 -16.34
N GLU A 187 7.01 4.55 -16.46
CA GLU A 187 5.76 3.78 -16.38
C GLU A 187 5.70 2.67 -17.43
N LEU A 188 6.01 2.98 -18.69
CA LEU A 188 6.04 1.99 -19.77
C LEU A 188 7.05 0.86 -19.53
N SER A 189 8.20 1.18 -18.95
CA SER A 189 9.25 0.18 -18.68
C SER A 189 8.82 -0.79 -17.59
N TYR A 190 8.25 -0.27 -16.50
CA TYR A 190 7.67 -1.07 -15.43
C TYR A 190 6.62 -2.07 -15.96
N TYR A 191 5.68 -1.61 -16.80
CA TYR A 191 4.64 -2.47 -17.37
C TYR A 191 5.19 -3.59 -18.24
N GLN A 192 6.25 -3.34 -19.02
CA GLN A 192 6.86 -4.37 -19.84
C GLN A 192 7.57 -5.45 -19.02
N GLU A 193 8.30 -5.06 -17.98
CA GLU A 193 8.98 -6.02 -17.11
C GLU A 193 7.98 -6.94 -16.43
N ARG A 194 6.85 -6.39 -15.96
CA ARG A 194 5.76 -7.17 -15.36
C ARG A 194 5.09 -8.13 -16.36
N ASN A 195 4.84 -7.70 -17.60
CA ASN A 195 4.20 -8.55 -18.62
C ASN A 195 5.12 -9.63 -19.22
N ASN A 196 6.44 -9.51 -19.06
CA ASN A 196 7.42 -10.47 -19.55
C ASN A 196 7.89 -11.48 -18.48
N ALA A 197 7.44 -11.33 -17.23
CA ALA A 197 7.74 -12.20 -16.10
C ALA A 197 6.70 -13.33 -15.95
#